data_AF-A0A821NEE1-F1
#
_entry.id   AF-A0A821NEE1-F1
#
_cell.length_a   1.000
_cell.length_b   1.000
_cell.length_c   1.000
_cell.angle_alpha   90.00
_cell.angle_beta   90.00
_cell.angle_gamma   90.00
#
_symmetry.space_group_name_H-M   'P 1'
#
loop_
_entity.id
_entity.type
_entity.pdbx_description
1 polymer ?
#
loop_
_entity_poly.entity_id
_entity_poly.type
_entity_poly.pdbx_seq_one_letter_code
_entity_poly.pdbx_strand_id
1 'polypeptide(L)'
;MADIYGYIPYFVKTNYPEAILEWMKKTRDYNDKISLETWFLVINIFYNFARHRIGVKALNKLKALDILKEWKNRYFTELPSTDMMKTFEDTVLAYYLLYVLLLEPKEMKQERISSIENVLDHIIERTVQAFNSSQFNCGLYNVTEYLAGLAKLGVNDKFLLYFISKDG
;
A
#
# COMPACT_ATOMS: atom_id res chain seq x y z
N MET A 1 20.58 11.29 -26.79
CA MET A 1 20.42 11.19 -25.33
C MET A 1 19.68 9.90 -25.05
N ALA A 2 20.30 8.96 -24.34
CA ALA A 2 19.60 7.77 -23.92
C ALA A 2 18.54 8.20 -22.90
N ASP A 3 17.26 7.99 -23.21
CA ASP A 3 16.19 8.14 -22.25
C ASP A 3 16.49 7.22 -21.07
N ILE A 4 16.89 7.78 -19.94
CA ILE A 4 16.92 7.05 -18.67
C ILE A 4 15.46 6.87 -18.27
N TYR A 5 14.79 5.91 -18.91
CA TYR A 5 13.51 5.42 -18.44
C TYR A 5 13.77 4.80 -17.08
N GLY A 6 13.33 5.47 -16.01
CA GLY A 6 13.25 4.83 -14.71
C GLY A 6 12.56 3.47 -14.86
N TYR A 7 12.97 2.48 -14.05
CA TYR A 7 12.52 1.11 -14.19
C TYR A 7 10.98 0.97 -14.22
N ILE A 8 10.26 1.81 -13.46
CA ILE A 8 8.80 1.79 -13.40
C ILE A 8 8.13 2.13 -14.75
N PRO A 9 8.43 3.27 -15.42
CA PRO A 9 7.98 3.52 -16.78
C PRO A 9 8.24 2.37 -17.77
N TYR A 10 9.41 1.73 -17.68
CA TYR A 10 9.74 0.58 -18.53
C TYR A 10 8.81 -0.61 -18.24
N PHE A 11 8.70 -1.02 -16.98
CA PHE A 11 7.84 -2.14 -16.59
C PHE A 11 6.35 -1.92 -16.92
N VAL A 12 5.87 -0.69 -16.80
CA VAL A 12 4.50 -0.35 -17.23
C VAL A 12 4.35 -0.49 -18.75
N LYS A 13 5.32 -0.02 -19.54
CA LYS A 13 5.30 -0.16 -21.00
C LYS A 13 5.35 -1.62 -21.47
N THR A 14 6.01 -2.49 -20.71
CA THR A 14 6.09 -3.93 -20.99
C THR A 14 4.93 -4.74 -20.39
N ASN A 15 3.83 -4.09 -19.98
CA ASN A 15 2.65 -4.72 -19.38
C ASN A 15 2.94 -5.60 -18.15
N TYR A 16 4.02 -5.31 -17.42
CA TYR A 16 4.39 -6.10 -16.25
C TYR A 16 3.33 -6.07 -15.13
N PRO A 17 2.66 -4.93 -14.83
CA PRO A 17 1.55 -4.92 -13.86
C PRO A 17 0.40 -5.85 -14.25
N GLU A 18 0.08 -5.94 -15.54
CA GLU A 18 -0.97 -6.82 -16.05
C GLU A 18 -0.58 -8.29 -15.87
N ALA A 19 0.65 -8.66 -16.24
CA ALA A 19 1.16 -10.01 -16.07
C ALA A 19 1.11 -10.48 -14.59
N ILE A 20 1.49 -9.61 -13.65
CA ILE A 20 1.41 -9.93 -12.21
C ILE A 20 -0.06 -10.13 -11.79
N LEU A 21 -0.96 -9.21 -12.16
CA LEU A 21 -2.38 -9.32 -11.78
C LEU A 21 -3.05 -10.55 -12.40
N GLU A 22 -2.71 -10.90 -13.65
CA GLU A 22 -3.17 -12.14 -14.29
C GLU A 22 -2.66 -13.39 -13.57
N TRP A 23 -1.37 -13.40 -13.21
CA TRP A 23 -0.80 -14.48 -12.41
C TRP A 23 -1.53 -14.63 -11.08
N MET A 24 -1.75 -13.53 -10.35
CA MET A 24 -2.50 -13.56 -9.09
C MET A 24 -3.92 -14.11 -9.24
N LYS A 25 -4.64 -13.72 -10.31
CA LYS A 25 -5.97 -14.26 -10.63
C LYS A 25 -5.92 -15.76 -10.87
N LYS A 26 -4.97 -16.23 -11.68
CA LYS A 26 -4.80 -17.66 -11.96
C LYS A 26 -4.50 -18.43 -10.69
N THR A 27 -3.51 -18.01 -9.91
CA THR A 27 -3.13 -18.70 -8.67
C THR A 27 -4.26 -18.73 -7.64
N ARG A 28 -5.11 -17.70 -7.61
CA ARG A 28 -6.37 -17.73 -6.85
C ARG A 28 -7.31 -18.82 -7.38
N ASP A 29 -7.60 -18.84 -8.67
CA ASP A 29 -8.58 -19.72 -9.29
C ASP A 29 -8.18 -21.21 -9.20
N TYR A 30 -6.87 -21.50 -9.15
CA TYR A 30 -6.34 -22.85 -8.94
C TYR A 30 -6.28 -23.27 -7.46
N ASN A 31 -6.70 -22.40 -6.54
CA ASN A 31 -6.64 -22.60 -5.10
C ASN A 31 -5.23 -22.91 -4.57
N ASP A 32 -4.20 -22.50 -5.32
CA ASP A 32 -2.82 -22.59 -4.89
C ASP A 32 -2.65 -21.74 -3.64
N LYS A 33 -2.13 -22.34 -2.56
CA LYS A 33 -1.76 -21.59 -1.37
C LYS A 33 -0.53 -20.77 -1.69
N ILE A 34 -0.71 -19.51 -2.06
CA ILE A 34 0.40 -18.55 -2.10
C ILE A 34 0.89 -18.35 -0.67
N SER A 35 2.20 -18.45 -0.49
CA SER A 35 2.84 -18.19 0.80
C SER A 35 2.71 -16.71 1.19
N LEU A 36 2.69 -16.43 2.49
CA LEU A 36 2.60 -15.06 3.00
C LEU A 36 3.75 -14.18 2.48
N GLU A 37 4.95 -14.75 2.32
CA GLU A 37 6.14 -14.08 1.79
C GLU A 37 5.96 -13.68 0.32
N THR A 38 5.36 -14.57 -0.47
CA THR A 38 5.10 -14.28 -1.89
C THR A 38 4.06 -13.17 -2.02
N TRP A 39 3.02 -13.19 -1.19
CA TRP A 39 2.05 -12.11 -1.11
C TRP A 39 2.71 -10.78 -0.74
N PHE A 40 3.59 -10.78 0.26
CA PHE A 40 4.37 -9.60 0.66
C PHE A 40 5.17 -9.01 -0.51
N LEU A 41 5.88 -9.84 -1.27
CA LEU A 41 6.65 -9.38 -2.42
C LEU A 41 5.76 -8.70 -3.46
N VAL A 42 4.60 -9.27 -3.75
CA VAL A 42 3.63 -8.71 -4.69
C VAL A 42 3.11 -7.35 -4.23
N ILE A 43 2.74 -7.22 -2.95
CA ILE A 43 2.31 -5.93 -2.38
C ILE A 43 3.41 -4.87 -2.54
N ASN A 44 4.66 -5.22 -2.26
CA ASN A 44 5.78 -4.29 -2.41
C ASN A 44 6.04 -3.90 -3.87
N ILE A 45 5.87 -4.83 -4.82
CA ILE A 45 5.98 -4.52 -6.24
C ILE A 45 4.90 -3.51 -6.64
N PHE A 46 3.65 -3.75 -6.26
CA PHE A 46 2.56 -2.80 -6.53
C PHE A 46 2.72 -1.48 -5.81
N TYR A 47 3.21 -1.49 -4.58
CA TYR A 47 3.55 -0.27 -3.85
C TYR A 47 4.57 0.56 -4.63
N ASN A 48 5.64 -0.07 -5.13
CA ASN A 48 6.64 0.61 -5.94
C ASN A 48 6.06 1.16 -7.25
N PHE A 49 5.11 0.47 -7.89
CA PHE A 49 4.37 1.06 -9.01
C PHE A 49 3.56 2.29 -8.57
N ALA A 50 2.80 2.18 -7.47
CA ALA A 50 1.88 3.21 -6.99
C ALA A 50 2.57 4.49 -6.50
N ARG A 51 3.87 4.44 -6.16
CA ARG A 51 4.68 5.65 -5.89
C ARG A 51 4.87 6.54 -7.12
N HIS A 52 4.62 6.03 -8.32
CA HIS A 52 4.72 6.79 -9.57
C HIS A 52 3.34 7.01 -10.20
N ARG A 53 3.07 8.23 -10.67
CA ARG A 53 1.80 8.58 -11.33
C ARG A 53 1.45 7.65 -12.50
N ILE A 54 2.44 7.20 -13.27
CA ILE A 54 2.24 6.25 -14.37
C ILE A 54 1.85 4.86 -13.87
N GLY A 55 2.42 4.41 -12.74
CA GLY A 55 2.08 3.12 -12.13
C GLY A 55 0.69 3.14 -11.50
N VAL A 56 0.30 4.21 -10.78
CA VAL A 56 -1.08 4.39 -10.30
C VAL A 56 -2.08 4.29 -11.45
N LYS A 57 -1.84 5.01 -12.55
CA LYS A 57 -2.73 4.95 -13.73
C LYS A 57 -2.83 3.53 -14.32
N ALA A 58 -1.71 2.81 -14.40
CA ALA A 58 -1.69 1.45 -14.92
C ALA A 58 -2.47 0.49 -14.01
N LEU A 59 -2.22 0.54 -12.70
CA LEU A 59 -2.89 -0.30 -11.71
C LEU A 59 -4.41 0.00 -11.62
N ASN A 60 -4.80 1.28 -11.64
CA ASN A 60 -6.22 1.67 -11.63
C ASN A 60 -6.94 1.23 -12.91
N LYS A 61 -6.30 1.34 -14.08
CA LYS A 61 -6.86 0.82 -15.35
C LYS A 61 -7.15 -0.68 -15.28
N LEU A 62 -6.32 -1.43 -14.56
CA LEU A 62 -6.43 -2.88 -14.39
C LEU A 62 -7.32 -3.28 -13.20
N LYS A 63 -7.94 -2.31 -12.51
CA LYS A 63 -8.73 -2.53 -11.29
C LYS A 63 -7.97 -3.30 -10.21
N ALA A 64 -6.68 -3.00 -10.03
CA ALA A 64 -5.81 -3.70 -9.09
C ALA A 64 -6.35 -3.68 -7.65
N LEU A 65 -7.04 -2.59 -7.27
CA LEU A 65 -7.63 -2.42 -5.94
C LEU A 65 -8.67 -3.50 -5.59
N ASP A 66 -9.46 -3.95 -6.56
CA ASP A 66 -10.49 -4.98 -6.34
C ASP A 66 -9.83 -6.31 -5.95
N ILE A 67 -8.76 -6.68 -6.67
CA ILE A 67 -7.96 -7.88 -6.39
C ILE A 67 -7.29 -7.76 -5.02
N LEU A 68 -6.72 -6.60 -4.70
CA LEU A 68 -6.09 -6.35 -3.41
C LEU A 68 -7.07 -6.47 -2.23
N LYS A 69 -8.31 -5.98 -2.37
CA LYS A 69 -9.36 -6.10 -1.35
C LYS A 69 -9.75 -7.56 -1.10
N GLU A 70 -9.90 -8.35 -2.15
CA GLU A 70 -10.22 -9.77 -2.03
C GLU A 70 -9.13 -10.54 -1.27
N TRP A 71 -7.87 -10.26 -1.57
CA TRP A 71 -6.74 -10.94 -0.94
C TRP A 71 -6.49 -10.51 0.50
N LYS A 72 -6.74 -9.24 0.84
CA LYS A 72 -6.73 -8.79 2.23
C LYS A 72 -7.59 -9.71 3.11
N ASN A 73 -8.79 -10.01 2.67
CA ASN A 73 -9.73 -10.85 3.43
C ASN A 73 -9.23 -12.27 3.64
N ARG A 74 -8.37 -12.80 2.75
CA ARG A 74 -7.81 -14.14 2.83
C ARG A 74 -6.60 -14.22 3.78
N TYR A 75 -5.73 -13.21 3.75
CA TYR A 75 -4.44 -13.26 4.46
C TYR A 75 -4.44 -12.52 5.81
N PHE A 76 -5.32 -11.53 6.00
CA PHE A 76 -5.38 -10.81 7.29
C PHE A 76 -6.17 -11.56 8.37
N THR A 77 -6.93 -12.60 8.01
CA THR A 77 -7.61 -13.48 8.96
C THR A 77 -6.69 -14.53 9.59
N GLU A 78 -5.54 -14.80 8.96
CA GLU A 78 -4.55 -15.77 9.42
C GLU A 78 -3.36 -15.00 10.04
N LEU A 79 -3.49 -14.55 11.29
CA LEU A 79 -2.41 -13.86 12.01
C LEU A 79 -1.18 -14.78 12.15
N PRO A 80 0.03 -14.35 11.75
CA PRO A 80 1.21 -15.18 11.81
C PRO A 80 1.86 -15.20 13.20
N SER A 81 2.79 -16.14 13.42
CA SER A 81 3.57 -16.30 14.65
C SER A 81 4.46 -15.08 14.95
N THR A 82 4.96 -14.99 16.19
CA THR A 82 5.64 -13.84 16.79
C THR A 82 6.81 -13.25 15.97
N ASP A 83 7.66 -14.08 15.35
CA ASP A 83 8.79 -13.59 14.53
C ASP A 83 8.35 -13.06 13.16
N MET A 84 7.23 -13.55 12.63
CA MET A 84 6.61 -13.03 11.42
C MET A 84 5.82 -11.75 11.67
N MET A 85 5.55 -11.36 12.92
CA MET A 85 4.76 -10.15 13.22
C MET A 85 5.40 -8.88 12.66
N LYS A 86 6.73 -8.72 12.73
CA LYS A 86 7.39 -7.48 12.26
C LYS A 86 7.32 -7.34 10.73
N THR A 87 7.64 -8.39 9.99
CA THR A 87 7.52 -8.42 8.52
C THR A 87 6.06 -8.27 8.10
N PHE A 88 5.15 -8.87 8.87
CA PHE A 88 3.72 -8.73 8.67
C PHE A 88 3.27 -7.28 8.87
N GLU A 89 3.69 -6.58 9.93
CA GLU A 89 3.40 -5.16 10.14
C GLU A 89 3.85 -4.28 8.96
N ASP A 90 5.08 -4.46 8.46
CA ASP A 90 5.59 -3.71 7.30
C ASP A 90 4.80 -4.03 6.01
N THR A 91 4.34 -5.28 5.86
CA THR A 91 3.47 -5.71 4.75
C THR A 91 2.11 -5.06 4.82
N VAL A 92 1.52 -5.06 6.02
CA VAL A 92 0.23 -4.47 6.29
C VAL A 92 0.29 -2.97 5.98
N LEU A 93 1.33 -2.30 6.44
CA LEU A 93 1.59 -0.90 6.15
C LEU A 93 1.73 -0.64 4.64
N ALA A 94 2.52 -1.46 3.93
CA ALA A 94 2.66 -1.39 2.48
C ALA A 94 1.31 -1.53 1.76
N TYR A 95 0.50 -2.50 2.19
CA TYR A 95 -0.84 -2.74 1.64
C TYR A 95 -1.72 -1.51 1.78
N TYR A 96 -1.71 -0.87 2.96
CA TYR A 96 -2.55 0.29 3.19
C TYR A 96 -2.03 1.56 2.51
N LEU A 97 -0.72 1.77 2.45
CA LEU A 97 -0.15 2.85 1.64
C LEU A 97 -0.51 2.65 0.16
N LEU A 98 -0.39 1.43 -0.36
CA LEU A 98 -0.83 1.06 -1.71
C LEU A 98 -2.34 1.31 -1.90
N TYR A 99 -3.17 0.87 -0.96
CA TYR A 99 -4.62 1.08 -0.96
C TYR A 99 -4.96 2.57 -1.12
N VAL A 100 -4.35 3.41 -0.28
CA VAL A 100 -4.55 4.86 -0.26
C VAL A 100 -4.05 5.53 -1.55
N LEU A 101 -2.92 5.07 -2.09
CA LEU A 101 -2.35 5.61 -3.32
C LEU A 101 -3.21 5.30 -4.55
N LEU A 102 -3.89 4.15 -4.56
CA LEU A 102 -4.75 3.72 -5.67
C LEU A 102 -6.16 4.31 -5.62
N LEU A 103 -6.68 4.65 -4.44
CA LEU A 103 -8.00 5.28 -4.32
C LEU A 103 -8.06 6.62 -5.06
N GLU A 104 -9.10 6.78 -5.88
CA GLU A 104 -9.41 8.08 -6.46
C GLU A 104 -9.94 9.02 -5.37
N PRO A 105 -9.74 10.35 -5.48
CA PRO A 105 -10.16 11.32 -4.46
C PRO A 105 -11.65 11.21 -4.08
N LYS A 106 -12.51 10.87 -5.04
CA LYS A 106 -13.96 10.69 -4.83
C LYS A 106 -14.28 9.45 -3.97
N GLU A 107 -13.50 8.38 -4.11
CA GLU A 107 -13.67 7.12 -3.39
C GLU A 107 -13.13 7.30 -1.95
N MET A 108 -11.98 7.98 -1.82
CA MET A 108 -11.39 8.32 -0.53
C MET A 108 -12.35 9.09 0.38
N LYS A 109 -13.13 10.04 -0.17
CA LYS A 109 -14.14 10.81 0.59
C LYS A 109 -15.27 9.96 1.16
N GLN A 110 -15.53 8.78 0.58
CA GLN A 110 -16.60 7.87 0.99
C GLN A 110 -16.10 6.77 1.94
N GLU A 111 -14.78 6.60 2.05
CA GLU A 111 -14.14 5.59 2.88
C GLU A 111 -14.47 5.83 4.36
N ARG A 112 -14.80 4.74 5.08
CA ARG A 112 -15.15 4.82 6.50
C ARG A 112 -13.90 4.76 7.35
N ILE A 113 -13.80 5.64 8.35
CA ILE A 113 -12.62 5.68 9.23
C ILE A 113 -12.40 4.37 9.98
N SER A 114 -13.47 3.74 10.45
CA SER A 114 -13.45 2.44 11.12
C SER A 114 -12.80 1.32 10.29
N SER A 115 -12.73 1.48 8.96
CA SER A 115 -12.12 0.48 8.06
C SER A 115 -10.60 0.59 7.98
N ILE A 116 -10.01 1.71 8.43
CA ILE A 116 -8.58 2.00 8.34
C ILE A 116 -8.00 2.63 9.62
N GLU A 117 -8.78 2.82 10.68
CA GLU A 117 -8.38 3.56 11.88
C GLU A 117 -7.08 3.05 12.54
N ASN A 118 -7.00 1.75 12.85
CA ASN A 118 -5.79 1.15 13.44
C ASN A 118 -4.54 1.34 12.58
N VAL A 119 -4.73 1.49 11.28
CA VAL A 119 -3.65 1.66 10.31
C VAL A 119 -3.28 3.12 10.20
N LEU A 120 -4.26 4.01 10.24
CA LEU A 120 -4.03 5.45 10.32
C LEU A 120 -3.18 5.74 11.55
N ASP A 121 -3.57 5.20 12.70
CA ASP A 121 -2.79 5.28 13.93
C ASP A 121 -1.37 4.76 13.74
N HIS A 122 -1.22 3.59 13.10
CA HIS A 122 0.09 3.03 12.82
C HIS A 122 0.92 3.92 11.87
N ILE A 123 0.33 4.47 10.81
CA ILE A 123 1.02 5.37 9.88
C ILE A 123 1.47 6.64 10.62
N ILE A 124 0.61 7.23 11.46
CA ILE A 124 0.94 8.42 12.25
C ILE A 124 2.07 8.12 13.21
N GLU A 125 1.97 7.03 13.98
CA GLU A 125 3.01 6.61 14.93
C GLU A 125 4.36 6.39 14.22
N ARG A 126 4.36 5.65 13.12
CA ARG A 126 5.56 5.41 12.30
C ARG A 126 6.11 6.70 11.69
N THR A 127 5.26 7.66 11.35
CA THR A 127 5.66 8.99 10.89
C THR A 127 6.42 9.73 11.99
N VAL A 128 5.88 9.77 13.21
CA VAL A 128 6.52 10.40 14.38
C VAL A 128 7.85 9.71 14.69
N GLN A 129 7.87 8.38 14.72
CA GLN A 129 9.09 7.60 14.93
C GLN A 129 10.15 7.90 13.86
N ALA A 130 9.74 8.00 12.59
CA ALA A 130 10.65 8.32 11.49
C ALA A 130 11.23 9.74 11.64
N PHE A 131 10.44 10.74 12.00
CA PHE A 131 10.92 12.09 12.28
C PHE A 131 11.90 12.17 13.45
N ASN A 132 11.71 11.32 14.45
CA ASN A 132 12.60 11.25 15.61
C ASN A 132 13.89 10.44 15.33
N SER A 133 13.98 9.76 14.18
CA SER A 133 15.18 9.03 13.78
C SER A 133 16.20 9.94 13.09
N SER A 134 17.49 9.65 13.26
CA SER A 134 18.57 10.40 12.61
C SER A 134 18.61 10.26 11.09
N GLN A 135 17.97 9.21 10.54
CA GLN A 135 17.95 8.90 9.11
C GLN A 135 16.60 9.20 8.45
N PHE A 136 15.65 9.80 9.19
CA PHE A 136 14.29 10.06 8.73
C PHE A 136 13.57 8.82 8.19
N ASN A 137 13.77 7.67 8.84
CA ASN A 137 13.16 6.39 8.46
C ASN A 137 12.60 5.65 9.68
N CYS A 138 11.60 4.79 9.44
CA CYS A 138 11.13 3.82 10.41
C CYS A 138 10.89 2.50 9.67
N GLY A 139 11.44 1.40 10.17
CA GLY A 139 11.41 0.12 9.43
C GLY A 139 12.01 0.25 8.03
N LEU A 140 11.28 -0.18 7.01
CA LEU A 140 11.73 -0.18 5.61
C LEU A 140 11.47 1.14 4.86
N TYR A 141 10.75 2.10 5.45
CA TYR A 141 10.26 3.27 4.73
C TYR A 141 10.87 4.58 5.25
N ASN A 142 11.15 5.49 4.32
CA ASN A 142 11.48 6.87 4.63
C ASN A 142 10.22 7.66 5.04
N VAL A 143 10.38 8.69 5.87
CA VAL A 143 9.29 9.56 6.32
C VAL A 143 8.45 10.12 5.16
N THR A 144 9.04 10.36 3.99
CA THR A 144 8.33 10.86 2.80
C THR A 144 7.22 9.91 2.34
N GLU A 145 7.40 8.61 2.52
CA GLU A 145 6.41 7.60 2.14
C GLU A 145 5.16 7.69 3.02
N TYR A 146 5.36 7.86 4.33
CA TYR A 146 4.26 8.03 5.27
C TYR A 146 3.51 9.34 5.04
N LEU A 147 4.25 10.43 4.81
CA LEU A 147 3.65 11.73 4.48
C LEU A 147 2.85 11.68 3.18
N ALA A 148 3.32 10.96 2.16
CA ALA A 148 2.57 10.78 0.92
C ALA A 148 1.24 10.04 1.16
N GLY A 149 1.23 9.03 2.02
CA GLY A 149 0.02 8.35 2.48
C GLY A 149 -0.93 9.29 3.22
N LEU A 150 -0.44 10.01 4.23
CA LEU A 150 -1.23 10.95 5.03
C LEU A 150 -1.82 12.08 4.19
N ALA A 151 -1.05 12.65 3.26
CA ALA A 151 -1.53 13.70 2.35
C ALA A 151 -2.69 13.23 1.47
N LYS A 152 -2.69 11.97 1.05
CA LYS A 152 -3.80 11.36 0.30
C LYS A 152 -5.02 11.12 1.17
N LEU A 153 -4.82 10.69 2.40
CA LEU A 153 -5.89 10.46 3.38
C LEU A 153 -6.57 11.76 3.82
N GLY A 154 -5.80 12.86 3.93
CA GLY A 154 -6.31 14.18 4.29
C GLY A 154 -7.32 14.79 3.32
N VAL A 155 -7.57 14.15 2.17
CA VAL A 155 -8.68 14.50 1.25
C VAL A 155 -10.06 14.17 1.87
N ASN A 156 -10.10 13.28 2.86
CA ASN A 156 -11.31 12.97 3.62
C ASN A 156 -11.31 13.80 4.92
N ASP A 157 -12.24 14.74 5.03
CA ASP A 157 -12.36 15.65 6.18
C ASP A 157 -12.47 14.91 7.52
N LYS A 158 -13.06 13.71 7.54
CA LYS A 158 -13.15 12.90 8.77
C LYS A 158 -11.78 12.39 9.21
N PHE A 159 -10.91 12.02 8.26
CA PHE A 159 -9.55 11.59 8.56
C PHE A 159 -8.70 12.79 8.99
N LEU A 160 -8.89 13.94 8.34
CA LEU A 160 -8.23 15.17 8.74
C LEU A 160 -8.61 15.59 10.18
N LEU A 161 -9.90 15.57 10.51
CA LEU A 161 -10.37 15.83 11.88
C LEU A 161 -9.80 14.82 12.88
N TYR A 162 -9.71 13.55 12.49
CA TYR A 162 -9.09 12.51 13.31
C TYR A 162 -7.62 12.81 13.61
N PHE A 163 -6.82 13.19 12.59
CA PHE A 163 -5.42 13.57 12.75
C PHE A 163 -5.27 14.73 13.74
N ILE A 164 -6.09 15.77 13.59
CA ILE A 164 -6.03 16.96 14.45
C ILE A 164 -6.46 16.63 15.89
N SER A 165 -7.42 15.71 16.07
CA SER A 165 -7.92 15.34 17.40
C SER A 165 -6.98 14.44 18.21
N LYS A 166 -6.01 13.78 17.56
CA LYS A 166 -5.04 12.89 18.21
C LYS A 166 -3.85 13.63 18.82
N ASP A 167 -3.61 14.89 18.43
CA ASP A 167 -2.59 15.78 19.00
C ASP A 167 -3.17 16.74 20.07
N GLY A 168 -4.40 16.49 20.55
CA GLY A 168 -5.10 17.27 21.58
C GLY A 168 -5.08 16.63 22.97
#